data_AF-G0KZI4-F1
#
_entry.id   AF-G0KZI4-F1
#
_cell.length_a   1.000
_cell.length_b   1.000
_cell.length_c   1.000
_cell.angle_alpha   90.00
_cell.angle_beta   90.00
_cell.angle_gamma   90.00
#
_symmetry.space_group_name_H-M   'P 1'
#
loop_
_entity.id
_entity.type
_entity.pdbx_description
1 polymer ?
#
loop_
_entity_poly.entity_id
_entity_poly.type
_entity_poly.pdbx_seq_one_letter_code
_entity_poly.pdbx_strand_id
1 'polypeptide(L)'
;MKKVIASVALVAALSSCNSVKNVNTSNVADAATLLSSLSSNSTVQQVASLFSLLDTDKNEAISSTEAIGSVSENFEQLDSDNNSSLNLTELQGLLALLK
;
A
#
# COMPACT_ATOMS: atom_id res chain seq x y z
N MET A 1 -41.93 -8.07 34.83
CA MET A 1 -40.58 -8.59 35.12
C MET A 1 -40.54 -10.08 34.80
N LYS A 2 -40.08 -10.46 33.61
CA LYS A 2 -39.93 -11.86 33.20
C LYS A 2 -38.45 -12.07 32.88
N LYS A 3 -37.78 -12.80 33.77
CA LYS A 3 -36.37 -13.17 33.68
C LYS A 3 -36.23 -14.20 32.58
N VAL A 4 -35.54 -13.85 31.50
CA VAL A 4 -35.12 -14.79 30.46
C VAL A 4 -33.67 -15.16 30.80
N ILE A 5 -33.50 -16.32 31.42
CA ILE A 5 -32.22 -17.00 31.57
C ILE A 5 -32.12 -17.86 30.31
N ALA A 6 -31.32 -17.43 29.35
CA ALA A 6 -31.08 -18.17 28.12
C ALA A 6 -29.58 -18.51 28.03
N SER A 7 -29.32 -19.77 28.34
CA SER A 7 -28.46 -20.68 27.57
C SER A 7 -27.00 -20.28 27.31
N VAL A 8 -26.15 -20.92 28.10
CA VAL A 8 -24.90 -21.57 27.69
C VAL A 8 -24.92 -21.99 26.21
N ALA A 9 -23.93 -21.53 25.44
CA ALA A 9 -23.06 -22.40 24.63
C ALA A 9 -21.99 -21.53 23.94
N LEU A 10 -20.77 -21.63 24.47
CA LEU A 10 -19.53 -21.30 23.78
C LEU A 10 -19.46 -22.17 22.52
N VAL A 11 -19.80 -21.61 21.35
CA VAL A 11 -19.62 -22.30 20.07
C VAL A 11 -18.55 -21.56 19.28
N ALA A 12 -17.38 -22.21 19.27
CA ALA A 12 -16.34 -22.19 18.26
C ALA A 12 -16.26 -20.95 17.36
N ALA A 13 -15.19 -20.19 17.56
CA ALA A 13 -14.55 -19.40 16.51
C ALA A 13 -14.27 -20.29 15.30
N LEU A 14 -15.19 -20.34 14.34
CA LEU A 14 -14.86 -20.65 12.97
C LEU A 14 -14.35 -19.36 12.37
N SER A 15 -13.04 -19.16 12.54
CA SER A 15 -12.23 -18.27 11.74
C SER A 15 -12.39 -18.64 10.27
N SER A 16 -13.47 -18.21 9.64
CA SER A 16 -13.57 -18.10 8.19
C SER A 16 -12.81 -16.84 7.75
N CYS A 17 -11.51 -16.79 8.06
CA CYS A 17 -10.59 -15.89 7.38
C CYS A 17 -10.22 -16.55 6.05
N ASN A 18 -11.15 -16.55 5.10
CA ASN A 18 -10.90 -17.04 3.75
C ASN A 18 -11.13 -15.96 2.68
N SER A 19 -10.97 -14.68 3.06
CA SER A 19 -11.08 -13.54 2.14
C SER A 19 -9.83 -12.65 2.09
N VAL A 20 -8.64 -13.20 2.32
CA VAL A 20 -7.37 -12.55 1.93
C VAL A 20 -6.93 -13.06 0.55
N LYS A 21 -7.78 -12.87 -0.46
CA LYS A 21 -7.46 -13.18 -1.85
C LYS A 21 -7.83 -11.99 -2.73
N ASN A 22 -7.06 -10.90 -2.63
CA ASN A 22 -6.88 -9.98 -3.77
C ASN A 22 -5.74 -8.97 -3.60
N VAL A 23 -4.73 -9.20 -2.73
CA VAL A 23 -3.49 -8.45 -2.94
C VAL A 23 -2.91 -9.04 -4.22
N ASN A 24 -3.05 -8.32 -5.34
CA ASN A 24 -2.47 -8.67 -6.63
C ASN A 24 -0.96 -8.84 -6.43
N THR A 25 -0.53 -10.05 -6.09
CA THR A 25 0.85 -10.33 -5.70
C THR A 25 1.80 -10.08 -6.86
N SER A 26 1.26 -10.15 -8.09
CA SER A 26 1.90 -9.71 -9.34
C SER A 26 2.27 -8.22 -9.30
N ASN A 27 1.35 -7.33 -8.91
CA ASN A 27 1.59 -5.89 -8.88
C ASN A 27 2.70 -5.52 -7.89
N VAL A 28 2.74 -6.18 -6.73
CA VAL A 28 3.78 -5.94 -5.71
C VAL A 28 5.16 -6.40 -6.19
N ALA A 29 5.24 -7.57 -6.85
CA ALA A 29 6.49 -8.08 -7.40
C ALA A 29 7.00 -7.22 -8.57
N ASP A 30 6.10 -6.78 -9.44
CA ASP A 30 6.42 -5.90 -10.57
C ASP A 30 6.86 -4.52 -10.05
N ALA A 31 6.16 -3.97 -9.06
CA ALA A 31 6.54 -2.73 -8.39
C ALA A 31 7.91 -2.83 -7.74
N ALA A 32 8.21 -3.93 -7.03
CA ALA A 32 9.51 -4.13 -6.38
C ALA A 32 10.65 -4.26 -7.40
N THR A 33 10.40 -4.95 -8.51
CA THR A 33 11.36 -5.08 -9.62
C THR A 33 11.63 -3.73 -10.26
N LEU A 34 10.57 -2.96 -10.55
CA LEU A 34 10.69 -1.62 -11.11
C LEU A 34 11.41 -0.68 -10.13
N LEU A 35 11.04 -0.70 -8.85
CA LEU A 35 11.67 0.10 -7.78
C LEU A 35 13.17 -0.19 -7.68
N SER A 36 13.57 -1.46 -7.77
CA SER A 36 14.98 -1.86 -7.77
C SER A 36 15.77 -1.39 -9.00
N SER A 37 15.07 -1.09 -10.10
CA SER A 37 15.67 -0.53 -11.32
C SER A 37 15.68 0.99 -11.35
N LEU A 38 14.97 1.67 -10.44
CA LEU A 38 14.97 3.12 -10.36
C LEU A 38 16.29 3.64 -9.80
N SER A 39 16.69 4.82 -10.28
CA SER A 39 17.83 5.58 -9.78
C SER A 39 17.49 7.07 -9.80
N SER A 40 18.37 7.93 -9.30
CA SER A 40 18.15 9.39 -9.30
C SER A 40 18.02 9.99 -10.71
N ASN A 41 18.38 9.25 -11.77
CA ASN A 41 18.25 9.66 -13.17
C ASN A 41 17.02 9.05 -13.87
N SER A 42 16.17 8.35 -13.14
CA SER A 42 14.94 7.78 -13.72
C SER A 42 14.01 8.86 -14.26
N THR A 43 13.23 8.48 -15.27
CA THR A 43 12.24 9.36 -15.88
C THR A 43 10.94 9.42 -15.09
N VAL A 44 10.18 10.50 -15.28
CA VAL A 44 8.82 10.64 -14.74
C VAL A 44 7.92 9.48 -15.15
N GLN A 45 8.09 8.95 -16.37
CA GLN A 45 7.31 7.82 -16.86
C GLN A 45 7.58 6.51 -16.09
N GLN A 46 8.82 6.29 -15.65
CA GLN A 46 9.14 5.14 -14.81
C GLN A 46 8.54 5.28 -13.40
N VAL A 47 8.55 6.50 -12.84
CA VAL A 47 7.89 6.78 -11.57
C VAL A 47 6.37 6.63 -11.70
N ALA A 48 5.76 7.11 -12.80
CA ALA A 48 4.35 6.94 -13.07
C ALA A 48 3.97 5.45 -13.23
N SER A 49 4.84 4.65 -13.84
CA SER A 49 4.65 3.20 -13.92
C SER A 49 4.70 2.55 -12.54
N LEU A 50 5.63 2.97 -11.67
CA LEU A 50 5.68 2.52 -10.28
C LEU A 50 4.41 2.94 -9.53
N PHE A 51 3.99 4.19 -9.69
CA PHE A 51 2.76 4.73 -9.10
C PHE A 51 1.57 3.85 -9.43
N SER A 52 1.33 3.56 -10.71
CA SER A 52 0.21 2.71 -11.14
C SER A 52 0.30 1.26 -10.65
N LEU A 53 1.50 0.77 -10.31
CA LEU A 53 1.67 -0.56 -9.74
C LEU A 53 1.41 -0.59 -8.22
N LEU A 54 1.69 0.51 -7.52
CA LEU A 54 1.44 0.66 -6.09
C LEU A 54 -0.02 1.04 -5.79
N ASP A 55 -0.63 1.89 -6.61
CA ASP A 55 -2.03 2.36 -6.51
C ASP A 55 -2.98 1.20 -6.82
N THR A 56 -3.23 0.36 -5.80
CA THR A 56 -3.87 -0.93 -5.98
C THR A 56 -5.39 -0.78 -5.96
N ASP A 57 -5.88 0.19 -5.17
CA ASP A 57 -7.28 0.56 -5.11
C ASP A 57 -7.71 1.57 -6.19
N LYS A 58 -6.74 2.12 -6.94
CA LYS A 58 -6.93 3.05 -8.08
C LYS A 58 -7.58 4.36 -7.66
N ASN A 59 -7.21 4.87 -6.49
CA ASN A 59 -7.73 6.12 -5.95
C ASN A 59 -6.86 7.34 -6.34
N GLU A 60 -5.84 7.15 -7.19
CA GLU A 60 -4.87 8.16 -7.59
C GLU A 60 -4.00 8.69 -6.44
N ALA A 61 -3.80 7.88 -5.40
CA ALA A 61 -2.91 8.14 -4.28
C ALA A 61 -2.33 6.85 -3.69
N ILE A 62 -1.06 6.87 -3.27
CA ILE A 62 -0.43 5.72 -2.61
C ILE A 62 -0.59 5.86 -1.09
N SER A 63 -1.34 4.96 -0.48
CA SER A 63 -1.42 4.88 0.98
C SER A 63 -0.16 4.26 1.59
N SER A 64 0.04 4.45 2.89
CA SER A 64 1.14 3.80 3.64
C SER A 64 1.11 2.27 3.57
N THR A 65 -0.07 1.68 3.36
CA THR A 65 -0.24 0.23 3.18
C THR A 65 0.09 -0.26 1.77
N GLU A 66 0.06 0.63 0.78
CA GLU A 66 0.40 0.33 -0.62
C GLU A 66 1.88 0.63 -0.92
N ALA A 67 2.49 1.55 -0.18
CA ALA A 67 3.89 1.85 -0.29
C ALA A 67 4.77 0.62 0.05
N ILE A 68 5.82 0.39 -0.77
CA ILE A 68 6.77 -0.70 -0.56
C ILE A 68 8.22 -0.20 -0.66
N GLY A 69 9.15 -0.97 -0.08
CA GLY A 69 10.59 -0.69 -0.16
C GLY A 69 10.94 0.76 0.20
N SER A 70 11.79 1.40 -0.61
CA SER A 70 12.21 2.78 -0.38
C SER A 70 11.07 3.82 -0.43
N VAL A 71 9.92 3.51 -1.02
CA VAL A 71 8.73 4.38 -0.93
C VAL A 71 8.15 4.36 0.47
N SER A 72 8.03 3.17 1.08
CA SER A 72 7.55 3.00 2.44
C SER A 72 8.53 3.58 3.46
N GLU A 73 9.83 3.33 3.27
CA GLU A 73 10.90 3.82 4.16
C GLU A 73 10.98 5.35 4.20
N ASN A 74 10.62 6.03 3.10
CA ASN A 74 10.67 7.48 2.99
C ASN A 74 9.28 8.11 2.91
N PHE A 75 8.21 7.38 3.24
CA PHE A 75 6.83 7.83 3.04
C PHE A 75 6.57 9.20 3.66
N GLU A 76 6.92 9.39 4.94
CA GLU A 76 6.76 10.66 5.66
C GLU A 76 7.59 11.80 5.06
N GLN A 77 8.73 11.49 4.43
CA GLN A 77 9.56 12.48 3.76
C GLN A 77 8.98 12.88 2.40
N LEU A 78 8.26 11.97 1.74
CA LEU A 78 7.63 12.19 0.44
C LEU A 78 6.27 12.90 0.58
N ASP A 79 5.49 12.56 1.62
CA ASP A 79 4.19 13.15 1.97
C ASP A 79 4.37 14.59 2.47
N SER A 80 4.55 15.51 1.53
CA SER A 80 4.93 16.90 1.82
C SER A 80 3.74 17.72 2.31
N ASP A 81 2.52 17.36 1.88
CA ASP A 81 1.30 18.01 2.32
C ASP A 81 0.68 17.37 3.59
N ASN A 82 1.26 16.27 4.08
CA ASN A 82 0.86 15.52 5.27
C ASN A 82 -0.58 14.99 5.19
N ASN A 83 -1.04 14.62 3.99
CA ASN A 83 -2.39 14.08 3.77
C ASN A 83 -2.47 12.56 4.01
N SER A 84 -1.37 11.91 4.44
CA SER A 84 -1.23 10.47 4.68
C SER A 84 -1.30 9.61 3.41
N SER A 85 -1.08 10.21 2.24
CA SER A 85 -1.07 9.55 0.93
C SER A 85 -0.03 10.23 0.03
N LEU A 86 0.54 9.51 -0.93
CA LEU A 86 1.48 10.09 -1.90
C LEU A 86 0.79 10.25 -3.25
N ASN A 87 0.79 11.47 -3.79
CA ASN A 87 0.45 11.70 -5.18
C ASN A 87 1.68 11.47 -6.10
N LEU A 88 1.45 11.48 -7.42
CA LEU A 88 2.54 11.25 -8.39
C LEU A 88 3.70 12.25 -8.27
N THR A 89 3.42 13.51 -7.93
CA THR A 89 4.44 14.55 -7.78
C THR A 89 5.32 14.26 -6.56
N GLU A 90 4.70 13.87 -5.44
CA GLU A 90 5.41 13.49 -4.23
C GLU A 90 6.24 12.23 -4.45
N LEU A 91 5.71 11.23 -5.16
CA LEU A 91 6.45 10.03 -5.48
C LEU A 91 7.67 10.29 -6.37
N GLN A 92 7.67 11.32 -7.23
CA GLN A 92 8.87 11.71 -7.98
C GLN A 92 10.02 12.16 -7.07
N GLY A 93 9.69 12.69 -5.88
CA GLY A 93 10.67 13.01 -4.84
C GLY A 93 11.53 11.81 -4.42
N LEU A 94 11.03 10.58 -4.61
CA LEU A 94 11.76 9.34 -4.33
C LEU A 94 13.11 9.31 -5.05
N LEU A 95 13.17 9.82 -6.28
CA LEU A 95 14.40 9.78 -7.10
C LEU A 95 15.56 10.53 -6.42
N ALA A 96 15.27 11.59 -5.67
CA ALA A 96 16.27 12.33 -4.92
C ALA A 96 16.77 11.57 -3.67
N LEU A 97 16.03 10.57 -3.22
CA LEU A 97 16.34 9.74 -2.05
C LEU A 97 17.08 8.44 -2.41
N LEU A 98 16.97 8.02 -3.67
CA LEU A 98 17.76 6.93 -4.24
C LEU A 98 19.22 7.38 -4.34
N LYS A 99 20.12 6.63 -3.69
CA LYS A 99 21.58 6.87 -3.65
C LYS A 99 22.32 5.98 -4.62
#